data_AF-A0A2D6X4Z4-F1
#
_entry.id   AF-A0A2D6X4Z4-F1
#
_cell.length_a   1.000
_cell.length_b   1.000
_cell.length_c   1.000
_cell.angle_alpha   90.00
_cell.angle_beta   90.00
_cell.angle_gamma   90.00
#
_symmetry.space_group_name_H-M   'P 1'
#
loop_
_entity.id
_entity.type
_entity.pdbx_description
1 polymer ?
#
loop_
_entity_poly.entity_id
_entity_poly.type
_entity_poly.pdbx_seq_one_letter_code
_entity_poly.pdbx_strand_id
1 'polypeptide(L)'
;MLPEETARSKLKFKGNDRRCLECDTDMSNRHASARFCSYPCREKYRNKKGTLTDTVRERYCLQCEADISHRHINTVYCSMKCSVAYRGIAAKPDVNKECLNCGKDVTQKRNMAKYCSRSCRGMYTARIHRERKTAALSKQATHAARYNNPDIGKK
;
A
#
# COMPACT_ATOMS: atom_id res chain seq x y z
N MET A 1 39.95 -38.25 -48.96
CA MET A 1 40.18 -36.87 -49.46
C MET A 1 39.29 -35.94 -48.63
N LEU A 2 39.90 -34.94 -47.99
CA LEU A 2 39.32 -33.96 -47.04
C LEU A 2 38.40 -32.94 -47.77
N PRO A 3 37.54 -32.16 -47.08
CA PRO A 3 37.96 -30.99 -46.26
C PRO A 3 37.22 -30.91 -44.90
N GLU A 4 37.90 -30.84 -43.76
CA GLU A 4 38.43 -29.61 -43.12
C GLU A 4 37.71 -28.32 -43.50
N GLU A 5 36.94 -27.73 -42.58
CA GLU A 5 36.89 -26.27 -42.43
C GLU A 5 36.32 -25.86 -41.06
N THR A 6 37.27 -25.64 -40.15
CA THR A 6 37.33 -24.56 -39.15
C THR A 6 36.22 -23.50 -39.16
N ALA A 7 35.64 -23.19 -37.98
CA ALA A 7 35.60 -21.81 -37.47
C ALA A 7 34.95 -21.69 -36.07
N ARG A 8 35.79 -21.37 -35.10
CA ARG A 8 35.71 -20.11 -34.33
C ARG A 8 34.37 -19.78 -33.65
N SER A 9 34.50 -19.68 -32.32
CA SER A 9 33.89 -18.63 -31.49
C SER A 9 32.40 -18.76 -31.18
N LYS A 10 32.12 -19.07 -29.92
CA LYS A 10 31.77 -18.05 -28.91
C LYS A 10 31.33 -18.80 -27.66
N LEU A 11 32.07 -18.61 -26.58
CA LEU A 11 31.51 -18.69 -25.23
C LEU A 11 30.21 -17.88 -25.23
N LYS A 12 29.08 -18.58 -25.27
CA LYS A 12 27.76 -18.01 -25.05
C LYS A 12 27.16 -18.78 -23.90
N PHE A 13 27.44 -18.33 -22.68
CA PHE A 13 26.52 -18.53 -21.56
C PHE A 13 25.20 -17.83 -21.95
N LYS A 14 24.35 -18.51 -22.71
CA LYS A 14 23.01 -18.07 -23.08
C LYS A 14 22.08 -18.60 -22.01
N GLY A 15 21.69 -17.73 -21.08
CA GLY A 15 20.87 -18.06 -19.92
C GLY A 15 19.62 -18.84 -20.28
N ASN A 16 19.43 -19.97 -19.61
CA ASN A 16 18.14 -20.60 -19.31
C ASN A 16 18.33 -21.95 -18.59
N ASP A 17 19.21 -22.07 -17.58
CA ASP A 17 19.12 -23.20 -16.63
C ASP A 17 17.91 -22.97 -15.71
N ARG A 18 16.72 -22.97 -16.30
CA ARG A 18 15.46 -22.75 -15.59
C ARG A 18 14.95 -24.09 -15.11
N ARG A 19 15.45 -24.49 -13.95
CA ARG A 19 15.05 -25.73 -13.28
C ARG A 19 13.95 -25.47 -12.26
N CYS A 20 13.07 -26.45 -12.09
CA CYS A 20 12.01 -26.39 -11.08
C CYS A 20 12.63 -26.32 -9.69
N LEU A 21 12.22 -25.35 -8.86
CA LEU A 21 12.74 -25.19 -7.50
C LEU A 21 12.40 -26.33 -6.51
N GLU A 22 11.66 -27.35 -6.95
CA GLU A 22 11.21 -28.47 -6.11
C GLU A 22 11.77 -29.82 -6.57
N CYS A 23 11.92 -30.04 -7.87
CA CYS A 23 12.30 -31.34 -8.43
C CYS A 23 13.39 -31.25 -9.52
N ASP A 24 13.99 -30.06 -9.71
CA ASP A 24 15.08 -29.78 -10.65
C ASP A 24 14.85 -30.11 -12.13
N THR A 25 13.61 -30.45 -12.50
CA THR A 25 13.22 -30.69 -13.89
C THR A 25 13.43 -29.45 -14.74
N ASP A 26 13.92 -29.64 -15.96
CA ASP A 26 14.06 -28.58 -16.95
C ASP A 26 12.70 -27.93 -17.26
N MET A 27 12.68 -26.60 -17.25
CA MET A 27 11.51 -25.79 -17.55
C MET A 27 11.81 -24.81 -18.68
N SER A 28 12.76 -25.14 -19.56
CA SER A 28 13.13 -24.29 -20.70
C SER A 28 11.92 -23.99 -21.59
N ASN A 29 10.98 -24.93 -21.69
CA ASN A 29 9.72 -24.82 -22.46
C ASN A 29 8.59 -24.02 -21.77
N ARG A 30 8.80 -23.52 -20.54
CA ARG A 30 7.77 -22.75 -19.79
C ARG A 30 7.94 -21.25 -19.95
N HIS A 31 6.94 -20.47 -19.53
CA HIS A 31 7.05 -19.01 -19.48
C HIS A 31 8.26 -18.56 -18.65
N ALA A 32 8.94 -17.46 -19.03
CA ALA A 32 10.19 -16.98 -18.42
C ALA A 32 10.15 -16.88 -16.88
N SER A 33 9.01 -16.43 -16.32
CA SER A 33 8.78 -16.28 -14.88
C SER A 33 8.34 -17.56 -14.15
N ALA A 34 8.20 -18.68 -14.85
CA ALA A 34 7.80 -19.95 -14.22
C ALA A 34 8.90 -20.45 -13.28
N ARG A 35 8.51 -20.71 -12.03
CA ARG A 35 9.40 -21.21 -10.96
C ARG A 35 9.23 -22.71 -10.69
N PHE A 36 8.13 -23.30 -11.16
CA PHE A 36 7.75 -24.68 -10.91
C PHE A 36 7.25 -25.34 -12.18
N CYS A 37 7.58 -26.62 -12.35
CA CYS A 37 7.19 -27.39 -13.54
C CYS A 37 5.68 -27.71 -13.55
N SER A 38 5.04 -27.69 -12.37
CA SER A 38 3.65 -28.11 -12.17
C SER A 38 3.03 -27.52 -10.89
N TYR A 39 1.70 -27.55 -10.79
CA TYR A 39 0.97 -27.17 -9.58
C TYR A 39 1.37 -28.02 -8.35
N PRO A 40 1.50 -29.37 -8.44
CA PRO A 40 1.97 -30.19 -7.33
C PRO A 40 3.35 -29.79 -6.81
N CYS A 41 4.29 -29.45 -7.69
CA CYS A 41 5.62 -28.99 -7.28
C CYS A 41 5.57 -27.64 -6.55
N ARG A 42 4.69 -26.73 -6.97
CA ARG A 42 4.44 -25.47 -6.26
C ARG A 42 3.89 -25.71 -4.86
N GLU A 43 2.94 -26.64 -4.71
CA GLU A 43 2.36 -26.94 -3.40
C GLU A 43 3.36 -27.61 -2.45
N LYS A 44 4.12 -28.60 -2.93
CA LYS A 44 5.19 -29.24 -2.14
C LYS A 44 6.20 -28.21 -1.63
N TYR A 45 6.67 -27.32 -2.50
CA TYR A 45 7.60 -26.27 -2.12
C TYR A 45 7.00 -25.29 -1.10
N ARG A 46 5.73 -24.89 -1.26
CA ARG A 46 5.03 -24.00 -0.32
C ARG A 46 4.87 -24.66 1.05
N ASN A 47 4.53 -25.95 1.08
CA ASN A 47 4.33 -26.70 2.32
C ASN A 47 5.67 -26.89 3.07
N LYS A 48 6.77 -27.19 2.36
CA LYS A 48 8.13 -27.23 2.93
C LYS A 48 8.58 -25.88 3.51
N LYS A 49 8.28 -24.78 2.83
CA LYS A 49 8.56 -23.44 3.37
C LYS A 49 7.69 -23.10 4.58
N GLY A 50 6.43 -23.54 4.59
CA GLY A 50 5.53 -23.36 5.72
C GLY A 50 6.01 -24.04 7.00
N THR A 51 6.65 -25.20 6.89
CA THR A 51 7.19 -25.96 8.04
C THR A 51 8.55 -25.43 8.53
N LEU A 52 9.36 -24.81 7.66
CA LEU A 52 10.70 -24.33 8.04
C LEU A 52 10.71 -22.95 8.72
N THR A 53 9.62 -22.19 8.65
CA THR A 53 9.49 -20.89 9.34
C THR A 53 8.72 -20.98 10.66
N ASP A 54 8.45 -22.20 11.14
CA ASP A 54 7.70 -22.46 12.38
C ASP A 54 8.55 -22.23 13.63
N THR A 55 9.41 -21.21 13.60
CA THR A 55 9.81 -20.54 14.83
C THR A 55 8.54 -19.91 15.37
N VAL A 56 7.91 -20.58 16.34
CA VAL A 56 6.86 -20.03 17.19
C VAL A 56 7.43 -18.77 17.82
N ARG A 57 7.24 -17.64 17.15
CA ARG A 57 7.59 -16.34 17.71
C ARG A 57 6.60 -16.13 18.84
N GLU A 58 7.10 -16.22 20.06
CA GLU A 58 6.36 -15.78 21.24
C GLU A 58 5.82 -14.38 20.98
N ARG A 59 4.49 -14.27 20.97
CA ARG A 59 3.79 -13.02 20.75
C ARG A 59 2.71 -12.89 21.80
N TYR A 60 2.69 -11.72 22.42
CA TYR A 60 1.77 -11.40 23.50
C TYR A 60 0.88 -10.22 23.10
N CYS A 61 -0.35 -10.20 23.60
CA CYS A 61 -1.28 -9.11 23.38
C CYS A 61 -0.73 -7.82 24.01
N LEU A 62 -0.65 -6.73 23.24
CA LEU A 62 -0.15 -5.44 23.76
C LEU A 62 -0.98 -4.82 24.90
N GLN A 63 -2.21 -5.30 25.14
CA GLN A 63 -3.08 -4.75 26.19
C GLN A 63 -3.07 -5.56 27.49
N CYS A 64 -2.96 -6.88 27.41
CA CYS A 64 -3.15 -7.78 28.55
C CYS A 64 -2.13 -8.91 28.63
N GLU A 65 -1.12 -8.89 27.76
CA GLU A 65 -0.01 -9.85 27.73
C GLU A 65 -0.40 -11.32 27.49
N ALA A 66 -1.68 -11.59 27.20
CA ALA A 66 -2.11 -12.94 26.83
C ALA A 66 -1.40 -13.44 25.56
N ASP A 67 -1.03 -14.71 25.54
CA ASP A 67 -0.40 -15.36 24.39
C ASP A 67 -1.30 -15.31 23.14
N ILE A 68 -0.73 -14.83 22.04
CA ILE A 68 -1.35 -14.76 20.71
C ILE A 68 -0.50 -15.44 19.63
N SER A 69 0.50 -16.24 20.03
CA SER A 69 1.40 -16.96 19.13
C SER A 69 0.62 -17.90 18.21
N HIS A 70 -0.47 -18.50 18.71
CA HIS A 70 -1.41 -19.35 17.98
C HIS A 70 -2.26 -18.62 16.92
N ARG A 71 -2.28 -17.27 16.92
CA ARG A 71 -3.08 -16.47 15.96
C ARG A 71 -2.28 -16.08 14.73
N HIS A 72 -2.96 -15.53 13.73
CA HIS A 72 -2.32 -15.00 12.52
C HIS A 72 -1.15 -14.04 12.85
N ILE A 73 -0.08 -14.06 12.05
CA ILE A 73 1.19 -13.35 12.31
C ILE A 73 1.02 -11.82 12.52
N ASN A 74 0.02 -11.22 11.88
CA ASN A 74 -0.28 -9.79 12.00
C ASN A 74 -1.24 -9.46 13.16
N THR A 75 -1.63 -10.44 13.97
CA THR A 75 -2.48 -10.22 15.15
C THR A 75 -1.68 -9.51 16.23
N VAL A 76 -2.23 -8.44 16.78
CA VAL A 76 -1.61 -7.60 17.82
C VAL A 76 -2.35 -7.72 19.17
N TYR A 77 -3.66 -8.04 19.11
CA TYR A 77 -4.53 -8.10 20.29
C TYR A 77 -5.24 -9.45 20.35
N CYS A 78 -5.45 -9.98 21.55
CA CYS A 78 -6.18 -11.23 21.74
C CYS A 78 -7.69 -11.09 21.46
N SER A 79 -8.21 -9.86 21.49
CA SER A 79 -9.64 -9.57 21.27
C SER A 79 -9.88 -8.13 20.78
N MET A 80 -11.09 -7.89 20.26
CA MET A 80 -11.56 -6.55 19.95
C MET A 80 -11.62 -5.66 21.20
N LYS A 81 -12.01 -6.21 22.36
CA LYS A 81 -12.02 -5.49 23.64
C LYS A 81 -10.63 -4.95 23.98
N CYS A 82 -9.60 -5.79 23.86
CA CYS A 82 -8.22 -5.39 24.07
C CYS A 82 -7.75 -4.34 23.06
N SER A 83 -8.16 -4.46 21.79
CA SER A 83 -7.85 -3.44 20.78
C SER A 83 -8.46 -2.09 21.09
N VAL A 84 -9.74 -2.06 21.50
CA VAL A 84 -10.45 -0.82 21.85
C VAL A 84 -9.86 -0.21 23.12
N ALA A 85 -9.59 -1.01 24.16
CA ALA A 85 -8.98 -0.54 25.41
C ALA A 85 -7.60 0.10 25.16
N TYR A 86 -6.74 -0.59 24.40
CA TYR A 86 -5.40 -0.08 24.07
C TYR A 86 -5.47 1.22 23.26
N ARG A 87 -6.36 1.28 22.26
CA ARG A 87 -6.56 2.49 21.44
C ARG A 87 -7.19 3.63 22.23
N GLY A 88 -8.06 3.33 23.19
CA GLY A 88 -8.66 4.31 24.08
C GLY A 88 -7.63 4.96 24.99
N ILE A 89 -6.66 4.18 25.49
CA ILE A 89 -5.50 4.68 26.25
C ILE A 89 -4.56 5.49 25.33
N ALA A 90 -4.32 5.03 24.10
CA ALA A 90 -3.42 5.68 23.15
C ALA A 90 -4.02 6.92 22.45
N ALA A 91 -5.34 7.13 22.51
CA ALA A 91 -5.99 8.31 21.95
C ALA A 91 -5.72 9.52 22.85
N LYS A 92 -4.57 10.16 22.65
CA LYS A 92 -4.30 11.46 23.28
C LYS A 92 -5.43 12.42 22.90
N PRO A 93 -6.08 13.09 23.87
CA PRO A 93 -6.97 14.19 23.52
C PRO A 93 -6.16 15.22 22.73
N ASP A 94 -6.72 15.68 21.62
CA ASP A 94 -6.15 16.81 20.89
C ASP A 94 -6.31 18.05 21.77
N VAL A 95 -5.25 18.37 22.53
CA VAL A 95 -5.24 19.45 23.52
C VAL A 95 -5.27 20.84 22.89
N ASN A 96 -5.05 20.96 21.58
CA ASN A 96 -4.99 22.23 20.85
C ASN A 96 -6.01 22.26 19.73
N LYS A 97 -7.27 22.05 20.10
CA LYS A 97 -8.34 21.91 19.13
C LYS A 97 -9.15 23.19 19.00
N GLU A 98 -9.04 23.82 17.84
CA GLU A 98 -9.75 25.06 17.54
C GLU A 98 -10.85 24.85 16.48
N CYS A 99 -11.89 25.67 16.56
CA CYS A 99 -12.97 25.71 15.59
C CYS A 99 -12.43 26.19 14.23
N LEU A 100 -12.54 25.37 13.20
CA LEU A 100 -12.06 25.71 11.84
C LEU A 100 -12.72 26.97 11.23
N ASN A 101 -13.84 27.43 11.81
CA ASN A 101 -14.51 28.65 11.36
C ASN A 101 -14.08 29.90 12.12
N CYS A 102 -13.97 29.83 13.46
CA CYS A 102 -13.85 31.02 14.31
C CYS A 102 -12.68 30.98 15.29
N GLY A 103 -11.83 29.95 15.25
CA GLY A 103 -10.66 29.83 16.12
C GLY A 103 -10.95 29.49 17.59
N LYS A 104 -12.21 29.53 18.03
CA LYS A 104 -12.56 29.19 19.42
C LYS A 104 -12.16 27.77 19.78
N ASP A 105 -11.67 27.58 21.00
CA ASP A 105 -11.39 26.29 21.61
C ASP A 105 -12.61 25.34 21.52
N VAL A 106 -12.37 24.10 21.07
CA VAL A 106 -13.34 23.01 20.99
C VAL A 106 -12.85 21.72 21.68
N THR A 107 -11.85 21.81 22.55
CA THR A 107 -11.34 20.70 23.39
C THR A 107 -12.45 20.11 24.28
N GLN A 108 -13.39 20.94 24.74
CA GLN A 108 -14.57 20.53 25.53
C GLN A 108 -15.67 19.82 24.72
N LYS A 109 -15.51 19.68 23.39
CA LYS A 109 -16.46 18.97 22.53
C LYS A 109 -15.98 17.53 22.29
N ARG A 110 -16.85 16.69 21.72
CA ARG A 110 -16.50 15.33 21.27
C ARG A 110 -15.16 15.30 20.51
N ASN A 111 -14.36 14.24 20.69
CA ASN A 111 -13.01 14.10 20.13
C ASN A 111 -12.92 14.40 18.62
N MET A 112 -13.98 14.20 17.83
CA MET A 112 -14.01 14.49 16.38
C MET A 112 -14.71 15.81 15.98
N ALA A 113 -15.11 16.66 16.92
CA ALA A 113 -15.77 17.93 16.62
C ALA A 113 -14.84 18.95 15.96
N LYS A 114 -15.11 19.36 14.72
CA LYS A 114 -14.27 20.36 14.02
C LYS A 114 -14.72 21.81 14.23
N TYR A 115 -15.89 22.00 14.86
CA TYR A 115 -16.56 23.29 14.98
C TYR A 115 -17.19 23.43 16.36
N CYS A 116 -17.21 24.65 16.89
CA CYS A 116 -17.81 24.95 18.18
C CYS A 116 -19.35 24.91 18.14
N SER A 117 -19.96 25.07 16.96
CA SER A 117 -21.41 25.11 16.77
C SER A 117 -21.85 24.67 15.37
N ARG A 118 -23.16 24.37 15.22
CA ARG A 118 -23.78 24.07 13.91
C ARG A 118 -23.72 25.28 12.96
N SER A 119 -23.82 26.50 13.50
CA SER A 119 -23.67 27.73 12.74
C SER A 119 -22.25 27.86 12.15
N CYS A 120 -21.21 27.66 12.95
CA CYS A 120 -19.82 27.67 12.47
C CYS A 120 -19.55 26.61 11.41
N ARG A 121 -20.15 25.42 11.53
CA ARG A 121 -20.08 24.41 10.47
C ARG A 121 -20.69 24.92 9.16
N GLY A 122 -21.87 25.55 9.23
CA GLY A 122 -22.57 26.07 8.05
C GLY A 122 -21.76 27.16 7.35
N MET A 123 -21.29 28.16 8.10
CA MET A 123 -20.48 29.27 7.58
C MET A 123 -19.19 28.79 6.92
N TYR A 124 -18.45 27.89 7.59
CA TYR A 124 -17.24 27.31 7.03
C TYR A 124 -17.52 26.56 5.73
N THR A 125 -18.55 25.72 5.70
CA THR A 125 -18.92 24.94 4.51
C THR A 125 -19.28 25.85 3.33
N ALA A 126 -20.08 26.91 3.59
CA ALA A 126 -20.45 27.88 2.57
C ALA A 126 -19.23 28.65 2.03
N ARG A 127 -18.28 29.01 2.89
CA ARG A 127 -17.01 29.64 2.50
C ARG A 127 -16.19 28.72 1.59
N ILE A 128 -15.91 27.49 2.03
CA ILE A 128 -15.13 26.52 1.25
C ILE A 128 -15.80 26.21 -0.10
N HIS A 129 -17.14 26.13 -0.15
CA HIS A 129 -17.85 25.92 -1.42
C HIS A 129 -17.66 27.08 -2.39
N ARG A 130 -17.72 28.32 -1.91
CA ARG A 130 -17.44 29.51 -2.74
C ARG A 130 -16.00 29.54 -3.23
N GLU A 131 -15.03 29.30 -2.36
CA GLU A 131 -13.60 29.24 -2.71
C GLU A 131 -13.30 28.15 -3.75
N ARG A 132 -13.94 26.97 -3.62
CA ARG A 132 -13.80 25.90 -4.63
C ARG A 132 -14.42 26.28 -5.97
N LYS A 133 -15.57 26.95 -5.97
CA LYS A 133 -16.22 27.42 -7.20
C LYS A 133 -15.36 28.48 -7.89
N THR A 134 -14.83 29.45 -7.16
CA THR A 134 -13.92 30.48 -7.74
C THR A 134 -12.64 29.85 -8.26
N ALA A 135 -12.04 28.89 -7.53
CA ALA A 135 -10.87 28.17 -8.01
C ALA A 135 -11.15 27.33 -9.26
N ALA A 136 -12.31 26.68 -9.35
CA ALA A 136 -12.71 25.94 -10.54
C ALA A 136 -12.89 26.85 -11.77
N LEU A 137 -13.55 28.00 -11.59
CA LEU A 137 -13.71 29.00 -12.66
C LEU A 137 -12.35 29.56 -13.11
N SER A 138 -11.45 29.88 -12.18
CA SER A 138 -10.09 30.34 -12.50
C SER A 138 -9.29 29.28 -13.28
N LYS A 139 -9.40 27.99 -12.90
CA LYS A 139 -8.77 26.89 -13.66
C LYS A 139 -9.34 26.73 -15.07
N GLN A 140 -10.66 26.89 -15.23
CA GLN A 140 -11.30 26.85 -16.55
C GLN A 140 -10.87 28.03 -17.42
N ALA A 141 -10.78 29.24 -16.86
CA ALA A 141 -10.31 30.43 -17.57
C ALA A 141 -8.84 30.30 -18.02
N THR A 142 -7.97 29.79 -17.16
CA THR A 142 -6.55 29.53 -17.52
C THR A 142 -6.41 28.43 -18.56
N HIS A 143 -7.25 27.39 -18.52
CA HIS A 143 -7.32 26.38 -19.58
C HIS A 143 -7.78 26.99 -20.92
N ALA A 144 -8.88 27.75 -20.93
CA ALA A 144 -9.39 28.39 -22.14
C ALA A 144 -8.38 29.38 -22.76
N ALA A 145 -7.65 30.15 -21.93
CA ALA A 145 -6.61 31.07 -22.40
C ALA A 145 -5.43 30.33 -23.07
N ARG A 146 -5.12 29.10 -22.65
CA ARG A 146 -4.08 28.28 -23.30
C ARG A 146 -4.47 27.80 -24.69
N TYR A 147 -5.77 27.61 -24.97
CA TYR A 147 -6.25 27.11 -26.27
C TYR A 147 -6.63 28.22 -27.26
N ASN A 148 -6.79 29.47 -26.80
CA ASN A 148 -7.14 30.62 -27.65
C ASN A 148 -5.93 31.50 -28.02
N ASN A 149 -4.69 30.99 -27.91
CA ASN A 149 -3.51 31.74 -28.34
C ASN A 149 -3.28 31.59 -29.87
N PRO A 150 -3.47 32.64 -30.68
CA PRO A 150 -3.37 32.57 -32.14
C PRO A 150 -1.93 32.38 -32.68
N ASP A 151 -0.90 32.33 -31.82
CA ASP A 151 0.51 32.19 -32.24
C ASP A 151 0.97 30.75 -32.52
N ILE A 152 0.12 29.72 -32.40
CA ILE A 152 0.47 28.31 -32.70
C ILE A 152 0.09 27.90 -34.14
N GLY A 153 0.10 28.85 -35.09
CA GLY A 153 -0.51 28.64 -36.41
C GLY A 153 0.22 29.22 -37.62
N LYS A 154 1.50 29.62 -37.51
CA LYS A 154 2.30 30.01 -38.68
C LYS A 154 3.68 29.35 -38.64
N LYS A 155 3.78 28.19 -39.27
CA LYS A 155 5.01 27.68 -39.88
C LYS A 155 4.69 27.26 -41.30
#